data_AF-A0A3D6AJV9-F1
#
_entry.id   AF-A0A3D6AJV9-F1
#
_cell.length_a   1.000
_cell.length_b   1.000
_cell.length_c   1.000
_cell.angle_alpha   90.00
_cell.angle_beta   90.00
_cell.angle_gamma   90.00
#
_symmetry.space_group_name_H-M   'P 1'
#
loop_
_entity.id
_entity.type
_entity.pdbx_description
1 polymer ?
#
loop_
_entity_poly.entity_id
_entity_poly.type
_entity_poly.pdbx_seq_one_letter_code
_entity_poly.pdbx_strand_id
1 'polypeptide(L)'
;MLSERIITMLGILWALPLTLLGALLLMLPTLLLRGRIDVVMRPTPALLVRGPLADRLLEHHPFGAMCAMAIGHIVIAQRQGLTARVLTHELAHVRQAAHWGFVFPLVYLAASFWALLHGEDAYWNNHFEIAARRAEQET
;
A
#
# COMPACT_ATOMS: atom_id res chain seq x y z
N MET A 1 7.85 18.03 15.22
CA MET A 1 8.04 18.70 13.91
C MET A 1 9.32 18.31 13.18
N LEU A 2 10.53 18.67 13.65
CA LEU A 2 11.79 18.30 12.95
C LEU A 2 12.08 16.80 13.06
N SER A 3 11.93 16.24 14.26
CA SER A 3 12.10 14.81 14.53
C SER A 3 11.16 13.93 13.70
N GLU A 4 9.88 14.28 13.63
CA GLU A 4 8.89 13.56 12.82
C GLU A 4 9.26 13.56 11.34
N ARG A 5 9.69 14.71 10.80
CA ARG A 5 10.14 14.81 9.40
C ARG A 5 11.35 13.91 9.13
N ILE A 6 12.32 13.87 10.05
CA ILE A 6 13.49 12.99 9.93
C ILE A 6 13.04 11.53 9.93
N ILE A 7 12.16 11.12 10.85
CA ILE A 7 11.63 9.75 10.91
C ILE A 7 10.91 9.39 9.60
N THR A 8 10.08 10.29 9.07
CA THR A 8 9.42 10.09 7.77
C THR A 8 10.43 9.92 6.64
N MET A 9 11.45 10.76 6.55
CA MET A 9 12.48 10.65 5.51
C MET A 9 13.28 9.35 5.61
N LEU A 10 13.64 8.94 6.82
CA LEU A 10 14.31 7.65 7.05
C LEU A 10 13.42 6.49 6.65
N GLY A 11 12.12 6.53 6.96
CA GLY A 11 11.15 5.53 6.53
C GLY A 11 10.98 5.46 5.00
N ILE A 12 10.95 6.62 4.32
CA ILE A 12 10.93 6.69 2.85
C ILE A 12 12.19 6.04 2.27
N LEU A 13 13.36 6.38 2.80
CA LEU A 13 14.63 5.82 2.35
C LEU A 13 14.69 4.30 2.60
N TRP A 14 14.18 3.86 3.75
CA TRP A 14 14.15 2.46 4.12
C TRP A 14 13.22 1.61 3.24
N ALA A 15 12.09 2.19 2.81
CA ALA A 15 11.16 1.57 1.85
C ALA A 15 11.52 1.83 0.38
N LEU A 16 12.63 2.51 0.10
CA LEU A 16 12.99 2.92 -1.26
C LEU A 16 13.07 1.74 -2.24
N PRO A 17 13.65 0.57 -1.90
CA PRO A 17 13.70 -0.55 -2.84
C PRO A 17 12.31 -1.03 -3.29
N LEU A 18 11.34 -1.11 -2.36
CA LEU A 18 9.94 -1.44 -2.68
C LEU A 18 9.28 -0.33 -3.49
N THR A 19 9.56 0.93 -3.14
CA THR A 19 9.00 2.08 -3.84
C THR A 19 9.48 2.12 -5.29
N LEU A 20 10.76 1.81 -5.55
CA LEU A 20 11.32 1.69 -6.90
C LEU A 20 10.69 0.54 -7.67
N LEU A 21 10.46 -0.60 -7.01
CA LEU A 21 9.77 -1.73 -7.63
C LEU A 21 8.33 -1.38 -8.01
N GLY A 22 7.56 -0.79 -7.08
CA GLY A 22 6.20 -0.30 -7.35
C GLY A 22 6.19 0.79 -8.43
N ALA A 23 7.20 1.66 -8.45
CA ALA A 23 7.33 2.69 -9.47
C ALA A 23 7.54 2.07 -10.86
N LEU A 24 8.47 1.13 -10.97
CA LEU A 24 8.81 0.47 -12.24
C LEU A 24 7.70 -0.43 -12.77
N LEU A 25 7.09 -1.24 -11.89
CA LEU A 25 6.13 -2.26 -12.30
C LEU A 25 4.69 -1.75 -12.37
N LEU A 26 4.32 -0.76 -11.55
CA LEU A 26 2.94 -0.30 -11.44
C LEU A 26 2.77 1.14 -11.91
N MET A 27 3.54 2.08 -11.34
CA MET A 27 3.37 3.50 -11.64
C MET A 27 3.70 3.84 -13.09
N LEU A 28 4.93 3.57 -13.55
CA LEU A 28 5.38 3.96 -14.88
C LEU A 28 4.51 3.36 -15.99
N PRO A 29 4.19 2.04 -16.01
CA PRO A 29 3.32 1.47 -17.02
C PRO A 29 1.91 2.07 -16.98
N THR A 30 1.37 2.35 -15.79
CA THR A 30 0.06 2.99 -15.64
C THR A 30 0.06 4.40 -16.21
N LEU A 31 1.10 5.19 -15.95
CA LEU A 31 1.24 6.56 -16.47
C LEU A 31 1.42 6.57 -18.00
N LEU A 32 2.23 5.66 -18.55
CA LEU A 32 2.38 5.49 -20.01
C LEU A 32 1.05 5.17 -20.69
N LEU A 33 0.16 4.45 -20.01
CA LEU A 33 -1.17 4.10 -20.49
C LEU A 33 -2.25 5.13 -20.08
N ARG A 34 -1.91 6.42 -20.12
CA ARG A 34 -2.80 7.56 -19.81
C ARG A 34 -3.30 7.55 -18.36
N GLY A 35 -2.43 7.15 -17.45
CA GLY A 35 -2.66 7.26 -16.01
C GLY A 35 -2.53 8.69 -15.50
N ARG A 36 -2.90 8.87 -14.24
CA ARG A 36 -2.75 10.11 -13.47
C ARG A 36 -2.03 9.79 -12.17
N ILE A 37 -1.33 10.79 -11.66
CA ILE A 37 -0.64 10.73 -10.38
C ILE A 37 -1.11 11.89 -9.52
N ASP A 38 -1.36 11.58 -8.26
CA ASP A 38 -1.72 12.54 -7.23
C ASP A 38 -0.84 12.30 -6.02
N VAL A 39 -0.48 13.38 -5.33
CA VAL A 39 0.42 13.30 -4.19
C VAL A 39 -0.41 13.39 -2.91
N VAL A 40 -0.29 12.38 -2.06
CA VAL A 40 -0.94 12.33 -0.75
C VAL A 40 0.14 12.53 0.31
N MET A 41 -0.11 13.40 1.29
CA MET A 41 0.89 13.78 2.31
C MET A 41 0.58 13.22 3.70
N ARG A 42 -0.67 12.85 3.97
CA ARG A 42 -1.14 12.46 5.30
C ARG A 42 -1.97 11.16 5.25
N PRO A 43 -1.86 10.28 6.27
CA PRO A 43 -0.96 10.39 7.43
C PRO A 43 0.52 10.12 7.09
N THR A 44 0.81 9.56 5.92
CA THR A 44 2.16 9.37 5.40
C THR A 44 2.22 9.82 3.93
N PRO A 45 3.37 10.31 3.43
CA PRO A 45 3.54 10.62 2.02
C PRO A 45 3.34 9.39 1.14
N ALA A 46 2.65 9.52 0.01
CA ALA A 46 2.51 8.48 -1.00
C ALA A 46 2.16 9.09 -2.36
N LEU A 47 2.49 8.36 -3.42
CA LEU A 47 2.07 8.65 -4.78
C LEU A 47 0.87 7.77 -5.13
N LEU A 48 -0.28 8.40 -5.32
CA LEU A 48 -1.51 7.74 -5.72
C LEU A 48 -1.61 7.74 -7.23
N VAL A 49 -1.61 6.56 -7.84
CA VAL A 49 -1.57 6.36 -9.29
C VAL A 49 -2.87 5.70 -9.74
N ARG A 50 -3.50 6.28 -10.75
CA ARG A 50 -4.79 5.81 -11.28
C ARG A 50 -4.73 5.69 -12.79
N GLY A 51 -5.38 4.68 -13.38
CA GLY A 51 -5.42 4.52 -14.82
C GLY A 51 -5.93 3.15 -15.27
N PRO A 52 -6.08 2.92 -16.58
CA PRO A 52 -6.70 1.70 -17.12
C PRO A 52 -5.90 0.44 -16.79
N LEU A 53 -4.58 0.56 -16.61
CA LEU A 53 -3.76 -0.56 -16.19
C LEU A 53 -3.96 -0.87 -14.70
N ALA A 54 -4.00 0.16 -13.85
CA ALA A 54 -4.30 -0.02 -12.43
C ALA A 54 -5.67 -0.69 -12.25
N ASP A 55 -6.70 -0.25 -12.98
CA ASP A 55 -8.03 -0.88 -12.98
C ASP A 55 -7.94 -2.38 -13.30
N ARG A 56 -7.27 -2.74 -14.40
CA ARG A 56 -7.10 -4.15 -14.81
C ARG A 56 -6.33 -4.99 -13.80
N LEU A 57 -5.23 -4.47 -13.25
CA LEU A 57 -4.41 -5.17 -12.26
C LEU A 57 -5.18 -5.43 -10.97
N LEU A 58 -5.99 -4.46 -10.54
CA LEU A 58 -6.79 -4.53 -9.34
C LEU A 58 -8.00 -5.45 -9.50
N GLU A 59 -8.66 -5.45 -10.67
CA GLU A 59 -9.76 -6.37 -11.00
C GLU A 59 -9.32 -7.84 -11.06
N HIS A 60 -8.09 -8.10 -11.54
CA HIS A 60 -7.55 -9.46 -11.74
C HIS A 60 -6.48 -9.83 -10.70
N HIS A 61 -6.50 -9.17 -9.54
CA HIS A 61 -5.48 -9.43 -8.52
C HIS A 61 -5.60 -10.90 -8.01
N PRO A 62 -4.48 -11.62 -7.78
CA PRO A 62 -4.49 -13.03 -7.38
C PRO A 62 -5.23 -13.34 -6.07
N PHE A 63 -5.52 -12.33 -5.25
CA PHE A 63 -6.27 -12.47 -3.99
C PHE A 63 -7.73 -11.99 -4.11
N GLY A 64 -8.23 -11.82 -5.33
CA GLY A 64 -9.56 -11.28 -5.61
C GLY A 64 -9.53 -9.79 -5.97
N ALA A 65 -10.63 -9.30 -6.52
CA ALA A 65 -10.74 -7.92 -6.96
C ALA A 65 -10.55 -6.94 -5.80
N MET A 66 -9.69 -5.93 -5.99
CA MET A 66 -9.40 -4.90 -4.99
C MET A 66 -9.68 -3.50 -5.51
N CYS A 67 -9.86 -2.54 -4.60
CA CYS A 67 -10.08 -1.13 -4.94
C CYS A 67 -8.76 -0.35 -5.07
N ALA A 68 -7.74 -0.76 -4.32
CA ALA A 68 -6.40 -0.21 -4.32
C ALA A 68 -5.39 -1.24 -3.77
N MET A 69 -4.11 -0.93 -3.91
CA MET A 69 -3.01 -1.64 -3.24
C MET A 69 -1.79 -0.72 -3.10
N ALA A 70 -1.00 -0.92 -2.05
CA ALA A 70 0.24 -0.20 -1.80
C ALA A 70 1.50 -1.07 -1.97
N ILE A 71 2.53 -0.52 -2.61
CA ILE A 71 3.90 -1.07 -2.63
C ILE A 71 4.89 0.06 -2.33
N GLY A 72 5.54 -0.02 -1.17
CA GLY A 72 6.39 1.07 -0.70
C GLY A 72 5.57 2.36 -0.56
N HIS A 73 5.99 3.42 -1.24
CA HIS A 73 5.28 4.70 -1.28
C HIS A 73 4.43 4.91 -2.55
N ILE A 74 4.18 3.84 -3.31
CA ILE A 74 3.30 3.86 -4.48
C ILE A 74 1.98 3.19 -4.11
N VAL A 75 0.86 3.87 -4.30
CA VAL A 75 -0.49 3.32 -4.18
C VAL A 75 -1.11 3.33 -5.56
N ILE A 76 -1.52 2.18 -6.08
CA ILE A 76 -2.40 2.14 -7.26
C ILE A 76 -3.85 2.03 -6.82
N ALA A 77 -4.74 2.68 -7.57
CA ALA A 77 -6.15 2.73 -7.24
C ALA A 77 -7.02 2.70 -8.50
N GLN A 78 -8.26 2.25 -8.33
CA GLN A 78 -9.25 2.33 -9.39
C GLN A 78 -9.51 3.78 -9.81
N ARG A 79 -9.75 4.00 -11.11
CA ARG A 79 -9.94 5.31 -11.72
C ARG A 79 -11.17 6.05 -11.18
N GLN A 80 -12.21 5.32 -10.81
CA GLN A 80 -13.44 5.87 -10.24
C GLN A 80 -13.24 6.55 -8.88
N GLY A 81 -12.05 6.40 -8.30
CA GLY A 81 -11.66 7.05 -7.05
C GLY A 81 -11.66 6.07 -5.88
N LEU A 82 -11.22 6.58 -4.73
CA LEU A 82 -11.22 5.86 -3.46
C LEU A 82 -12.10 6.60 -2.47
N THR A 83 -12.80 5.84 -1.63
CA THR A 83 -13.35 6.41 -0.41
C THR A 83 -12.19 6.81 0.52
N ALA A 84 -12.41 7.78 1.40
CA ALA A 84 -11.42 8.17 2.41
C ALA A 84 -10.97 6.97 3.24
N ARG A 85 -11.91 6.06 3.56
CA ARG A 85 -11.64 4.82 4.29
C ARG A 85 -10.62 3.92 3.58
N VAL A 86 -10.82 3.63 2.30
CA VAL A 86 -9.88 2.79 1.54
C VAL A 86 -8.54 3.49 1.40
N LEU A 87 -8.52 4.81 1.17
CA LEU A 87 -7.25 5.54 1.14
C LEU A 87 -6.50 5.44 2.48
N THR A 88 -7.18 5.59 3.63
CA THR A 88 -6.56 5.42 4.95
C THR A 88 -5.98 4.01 5.13
N HIS A 89 -6.70 2.98 4.68
CA HIS A 89 -6.24 1.59 4.71
C HIS A 89 -4.91 1.42 3.93
N GLU A 90 -4.85 1.87 2.68
CA GLU A 90 -3.64 1.77 1.86
C GLU A 90 -2.46 2.55 2.46
N LEU A 91 -2.74 3.73 3.03
CA LEU A 91 -1.70 4.53 3.68
C LEU A 91 -1.19 3.87 4.97
N ALA A 92 -1.97 3.00 5.62
CA ALA A 92 -1.47 2.16 6.70
C ALA A 92 -0.42 1.17 6.17
N HIS A 93 -0.64 0.55 5.00
CA HIS A 93 0.38 -0.29 4.36
C HIS A 93 1.61 0.49 3.93
N VAL A 94 1.46 1.72 3.44
CA VAL A 94 2.62 2.60 3.17
C VAL A 94 3.42 2.86 4.45
N ARG A 95 2.76 3.10 5.59
CA ARG A 95 3.44 3.27 6.90
C ARG A 95 4.13 2.00 7.36
N GLN A 96 3.48 0.84 7.18
CA GLN A 96 4.07 -0.46 7.51
C GLN A 96 5.30 -0.72 6.64
N ALA A 97 5.25 -0.41 5.34
CA ALA A 97 6.38 -0.48 4.43
C ALA A 97 7.49 0.51 4.84
N ALA A 98 7.17 1.72 5.28
CA ALA A 98 8.16 2.68 5.79
C ALA A 98 8.82 2.20 7.09
N HIS A 99 8.14 1.39 7.90
CA HIS A 99 8.67 0.83 9.14
C HIS A 99 9.53 -0.43 8.89
N TRP A 100 9.02 -1.38 8.12
CA TRP A 100 9.68 -2.65 7.81
C TRP A 100 10.64 -2.57 6.62
N GLY A 101 10.54 -1.52 5.81
CA GLY A 101 11.36 -1.30 4.63
C GLY A 101 11.23 -2.44 3.64
N PHE A 102 12.35 -2.85 3.05
CA PHE A 102 12.38 -3.90 2.04
C PHE A 102 11.87 -5.27 2.52
N VAL A 103 11.96 -5.58 3.82
CA VAL A 103 11.50 -6.88 4.34
C VAL A 103 9.99 -6.95 4.55
N PHE A 104 9.25 -5.86 4.32
CA PHE A 104 7.81 -5.79 4.55
C PHE A 104 7.00 -6.93 3.87
N PRO A 105 7.20 -7.26 2.59
CA PRO A 105 6.46 -8.36 1.96
C PRO A 105 6.71 -9.70 2.64
N LEU A 106 7.93 -9.95 3.12
CA LEU A 106 8.28 -11.21 3.79
C LEU A 106 7.57 -11.34 5.14
N VAL A 107 7.56 -10.27 5.95
CA VAL A 107 6.86 -10.30 7.24
C VAL A 107 5.35 -10.30 7.08
N TYR A 108 4.81 -9.66 6.04
CA TYR A 108 3.40 -9.73 5.69
C TYR A 108 2.99 -11.16 5.37
N LEU A 109 3.74 -11.85 4.50
CA LEU A 109 3.50 -13.26 4.16
C LEU A 109 3.67 -14.18 5.36
N ALA A 110 4.65 -13.93 6.23
CA ALA A 110 4.81 -14.69 7.47
C ALA A 110 3.61 -14.53 8.40
N ALA A 111 3.03 -13.33 8.51
CA ALA A 111 1.82 -13.09 9.29
C ALA A 111 0.59 -13.80 8.68
N SER A 112 0.43 -13.77 7.36
CA SER A 112 -0.61 -14.55 6.66
C SER A 112 -0.44 -16.06 6.86
N PHE A 113 0.79 -16.57 6.78
CA PHE A 113 1.07 -17.98 7.00
C PHE A 113 0.82 -18.40 8.46
N TRP A 114 1.17 -17.54 9.42
CA TRP A 114 0.86 -17.76 10.83
C TRP A 114 -0.65 -17.90 11.07
N ALA A 115 -1.47 -17.02 10.49
CA ALA A 115 -2.94 -17.14 10.56
C ALA A 115 -3.44 -18.47 9.98
N LEU A 116 -2.94 -18.87 8.80
CA LEU A 116 -3.30 -20.14 8.17
C LEU A 116 -2.96 -21.35 9.06
N LEU A 117 -1.78 -21.35 9.71
CA LEU A 117 -1.38 -22.43 10.62
C LEU A 117 -2.31 -22.58 11.83
N HIS A 118 -3.04 -21.52 12.19
CA HIS A 118 -4.01 -21.52 13.28
C HIS A 118 -5.45 -21.78 12.80
N GLY A 119 -5.63 -22.15 11.53
CA GLY A 119 -6.95 -22.39 10.94
C GLY A 119 -7.76 -21.10 10.72
N GLU A 120 -7.09 -19.95 10.71
CA GLU A 120 -7.70 -18.64 10.47
C GLU A 120 -7.54 -18.21 9.00
N ASP A 121 -8.25 -17.15 8.62
CA ASP A 121 -8.16 -16.61 7.26
C ASP A 121 -6.89 -15.78 7.06
N ALA A 122 -6.10 -16.11 6.03
CA ALA A 122 -4.79 -15.51 5.76
C ALA A 122 -4.81 -13.98 5.58
N TYR A 123 -5.94 -13.40 5.21
CA TYR A 123 -6.11 -11.97 4.95
C TYR A 123 -6.86 -11.28 6.10
N TRP A 124 -7.99 -11.85 6.53
CA TRP A 124 -8.81 -11.26 7.60
C TRP A 124 -8.12 -11.30 8.96
N ASN A 125 -7.26 -12.29 9.19
CA ASN A 125 -6.53 -12.45 10.44
C ASN A 125 -5.06 -12.02 10.36
N ASN A 126 -4.59 -11.50 9.21
CA ASN A 126 -3.24 -10.96 9.12
C ASN A 126 -3.10 -9.72 10.03
N HIS A 127 -2.06 -9.71 10.87
CA HIS A 127 -1.81 -8.62 11.82
C HIS A 127 -1.73 -7.23 11.16
N PHE A 128 -1.13 -7.15 9.97
CA PHE A 128 -0.98 -5.91 9.20
C PHE A 128 -2.32 -5.42 8.65
N GLU A 129 -3.15 -6.35 8.19
CA GLU A 129 -4.50 -6.11 7.69
C GLU A 129 -5.45 -5.66 8.80
N ILE A 130 -5.36 -6.27 9.99
CA ILE A 130 -6.10 -5.83 11.18
C ILE A 130 -5.68 -4.41 11.56
N ALA A 131 -4.38 -4.10 11.55
CA ALA A 131 -3.89 -2.76 11.86
C ALA A 131 -4.38 -1.73 10.82
N ALA A 132 -4.41 -2.08 9.53
CA ALA A 132 -4.94 -1.21 8.48
C ALA A 132 -6.45 -0.96 8.66
N ARG A 133 -7.24 -2.01 8.96
CA ARG A 133 -8.68 -1.88 9.28
C ARG A 133 -8.96 -1.08 10.55
N ARG A 134 -8.07 -1.10 11.54
CA ARG A 134 -8.20 -0.24 12.72
C ARG A 134 -7.98 1.23 12.36
N ALA A 135 -6.99 1.54 11.52
CA ALA A 135 -6.73 2.91 11.07
C ALA A 135 -7.93 3.52 10.32
N GLU A 136 -8.71 2.71 9.59
CA GLU A 136 -9.96 3.13 8.95
C GLU A 136 -10.99 3.74 9.92
N GLN A 137 -10.98 3.33 11.19
CA GLN A 137 -11.96 3.76 12.21
C GLN A 137 -11.54 5.04 12.95
N GLU A 138 -10.29 5.47 12.77
CA GLU A 138 -9.71 6.66 13.41
C GLU A 138 -9.87 7.94 12.56
N THR A 139 -10.55 7.84 11.41
CA THR A 139 -10.77 8.94 10.44
C THR A 139 -12.17 9.51 10.56
#